data_AF-A0A8J7MDM2-F1
#
_entry.id   AF-A0A8J7MDM2-F1
#
_cell.length_a   1.000
_cell.length_b   1.000
_cell.length_c   1.000
_cell.angle_alpha   90.00
_cell.angle_beta   90.00
_cell.angle_gamma   90.00
#
_symmetry.space_group_name_H-M   'P 1'
#
loop_
_entity.id
_entity.type
_entity.pdbx_description
1 polymer ?
#
loop_
_entity_poly.entity_id
_entity_poly.type
_entity_poly.pdbx_seq_one_letter_code
_entity_poly.pdbx_strand_id
1 'polypeptide(L)'
;MWTCKACNTKIEEDCWETCWNCNCPNNLTKEEFDEVAKLEEDDEDEKLYQCLRCEVTMKWIGKKRFHEGTRAWSFILGDLGELFVNQEHYNVFGCPKCGKIEFFGDVGNESFQEVSEINADMRSPFL
;
A
#
# COMPACT_ATOMS: atom_id res chain seq x y z
N MET A 1 -6.50 7.55 -17.87
CA MET A 1 -7.52 8.54 -17.46
C MET A 1 -8.89 7.90 -17.30
N TRP A 2 -9.55 8.12 -16.16
CA TRP A 2 -10.93 7.67 -15.89
C TRP A 2 -11.68 8.72 -15.07
N THR A 3 -13.02 8.61 -15.01
CA THR A 3 -13.87 9.49 -14.19
C THR A 3 -14.51 8.67 -13.10
N CYS A 4 -14.36 9.09 -11.84
CA CYS A 4 -14.97 8.40 -10.73
C CYS A 4 -16.48 8.42 -10.82
N LYS A 5 -17.12 7.24 -10.83
CA LYS A 5 -18.58 7.10 -10.91
C LYS A 5 -19.28 7.56 -9.63
N ALA A 6 -18.57 7.67 -8.50
CA ALA A 6 -19.14 8.09 -7.22
C ALA A 6 -19.09 9.61 -6.96
N CYS A 7 -18.01 10.29 -7.36
CA CYS A 7 -17.84 11.73 -7.08
C CYS A 7 -17.54 12.59 -8.31
N ASN A 8 -17.48 11.99 -9.51
CA ASN A 8 -17.20 12.66 -10.80
C ASN A 8 -15.81 13.30 -10.93
N THR A 9 -14.89 13.05 -9.99
CA THR A 9 -13.49 13.48 -10.12
C THR A 9 -12.84 12.81 -11.33
N LYS A 10 -12.18 13.63 -12.18
CA LYS A 10 -11.33 13.14 -13.27
C LYS A 10 -9.99 12.71 -12.71
N ILE A 11 -9.59 11.49 -13.02
CA ILE A 11 -8.30 10.92 -12.63
C ILE A 11 -7.47 10.78 -13.89
N GLU A 12 -6.41 11.57 -13.95
CA GLU A 12 -5.59 11.74 -15.14
C GLU A 12 -4.77 10.48 -15.43
N GLU A 13 -4.23 9.85 -14.38
CA GLU A 13 -3.38 8.67 -14.46
C GLU A 13 -4.19 7.37 -14.35
N ASP A 14 -3.88 6.39 -15.19
CA ASP A 14 -4.41 5.01 -15.14
C ASP A 14 -3.72 4.13 -14.07
N CYS A 15 -2.69 4.66 -13.41
CA CYS A 15 -1.97 4.00 -12.32
C CYS A 15 -2.77 3.92 -10.99
N TRP A 16 -3.93 4.58 -10.93
CA TRP A 16 -4.82 4.59 -9.78
C TRP A 16 -6.04 3.70 -10.02
N GLU A 17 -6.19 2.69 -9.17
CA GLU A 17 -7.34 1.78 -9.17
C GLU A 17 -8.52 2.35 -8.36
N THR A 18 -8.28 3.39 -7.58
CA THR A 18 -9.22 4.02 -6.64
C THR A 18 -9.20 5.54 -6.77
N CYS A 19 -10.32 6.17 -6.41
CA CYS A 19 -10.44 7.61 -6.52
C CYS A 19 -9.69 8.33 -5.40
N TRP A 20 -8.69 9.17 -5.70
CA TRP A 20 -7.98 9.94 -4.68
C TRP A 20 -8.88 10.89 -3.85
N ASN A 21 -10.07 11.25 -4.34
CA ASN A 21 -10.99 12.17 -3.68
C ASN A 21 -12.00 11.47 -2.76
N CYS A 22 -12.51 10.30 -3.15
CA CYS A 22 -13.58 9.61 -2.41
C CYS A 22 -13.31 8.13 -2.13
N ASN A 23 -12.13 7.64 -2.53
CA ASN A 23 -11.67 6.27 -2.41
C ASN A 23 -12.48 5.19 -3.16
N CYS A 24 -13.53 5.57 -3.87
CA CYS A 24 -14.33 4.62 -4.66
C CYS A 24 -13.46 3.95 -5.75
N PRO A 25 -13.46 2.61 -5.85
CA PRO A 25 -12.80 1.87 -6.92
C PRO A 25 -13.27 2.25 -8.32
N ASN A 26 -12.41 2.13 -9.32
CA ASN A 26 -12.70 2.55 -10.70
C ASN A 26 -13.81 1.74 -11.39
N ASN A 27 -14.12 0.57 -10.86
CA ASN A 27 -15.11 -0.35 -11.39
C ASN A 27 -16.50 -0.17 -10.75
N LEU A 28 -16.60 0.44 -9.57
CA LEU A 28 -17.85 0.52 -8.80
C LEU A 28 -18.60 1.86 -8.99
N THR A 29 -19.93 1.83 -8.87
CA THR A 29 -20.76 3.01 -8.61
C THR A 29 -20.76 3.37 -7.12
N LYS A 30 -21.39 4.49 -6.78
CA LYS A 30 -21.52 4.90 -5.38
C LYS A 30 -22.32 3.87 -4.57
N GLU A 31 -23.41 3.38 -5.14
CA GLU A 31 -24.31 2.43 -4.49
C GLU A 31 -23.59 1.10 -4.25
N GLU A 32 -22.87 0.59 -5.26
CA GLU A 32 -22.08 -0.63 -5.14
C GLU A 32 -20.94 -0.47 -4.11
N PHE A 33 -20.27 0.68 -4.08
CA PHE A 33 -19.23 0.96 -3.09
C PHE A 33 -19.79 1.06 -1.67
N ASP A 34 -20.93 1.72 -1.48
CA ASP A 34 -21.62 1.84 -0.19
C ASP A 34 -22.13 0.47 0.32
N GLU A 35 -22.37 -0.50 -0.57
CA GLU A 35 -22.70 -1.88 -0.19
C GLU A 35 -21.46 -2.68 0.21
N VAL A 36 -20.37 -2.61 -0.57
CA VAL A 36 -19.10 -3.29 -0.26
C VAL A 36 -18.48 -2.76 1.04
N ALA A 37 -18.46 -1.43 1.23
CA ALA A 37 -17.88 -0.81 2.42
C ALA A 37 -18.57 -1.26 3.72
N LYS A 38 -19.85 -1.66 3.66
CA LYS A 38 -20.57 -2.20 4.83
C LYS A 38 -20.20 -3.64 5.15
N LEU A 39 -19.66 -4.38 4.20
CA LEU A 39 -19.22 -5.77 4.39
C LEU A 39 -17.80 -5.84 4.95
N GLU A 40 -16.97 -4.83 4.67
CA GLU A 40 -15.58 -4.74 5.14
C GLU A 40 -15.43 -4.20 6.58
N GLU A 41 -16.53 -3.83 7.26
CA GLU A 41 -16.50 -3.37 8.66
C GLU A 41 -16.21 -4.50 9.68
N ASP A 42 -16.20 -5.77 9.26
CA ASP A 42 -16.07 -6.96 10.13
C ASP A 42 -14.69 -7.68 10.06
N ASP A 43 -13.67 -7.11 9.40
CA ASP A 43 -12.32 -7.70 9.41
C ASP A 43 -11.52 -7.24 10.64
N GLU A 44 -11.33 -8.15 11.61
CA GLU A 44 -10.46 -8.04 12.80
C GLU A 44 -8.98 -7.71 12.46
N ASP A 45 -8.62 -7.67 11.17
CA ASP A 45 -7.32 -7.30 10.63
C ASP A 45 -7.27 -5.84 10.13
N GLU A 46 -8.05 -4.92 10.70
CA GLU A 46 -7.57 -3.55 10.89
C GLU A 46 -6.30 -3.61 11.77
N LYS A 47 -5.17 -4.03 11.20
CA LYS A 47 -3.86 -3.65 11.68
C LYS A 47 -3.81 -2.15 11.55
N LEU A 48 -4.25 -1.47 12.60
CA LEU A 48 -4.31 -0.02 12.72
C LEU A 48 -2.91 0.51 12.44
N TYR A 49 -2.65 0.89 11.19
CA TYR A 49 -1.38 1.48 10.81
C TYR A 49 -1.28 2.81 11.54
N GLN A 50 -0.45 2.88 12.58
CA GLN A 50 -0.30 4.09 13.38
C GLN A 50 0.80 4.96 12.79
N CYS A 51 0.49 6.23 12.58
CA CYS A 51 1.48 7.19 12.14
C CYS A 51 2.51 7.40 13.25
N LEU A 52 3.74 6.94 13.05
CA LEU A 52 4.85 7.08 14.03
C LEU A 52 5.18 8.52 14.45
N ARG A 53 4.71 9.53 13.70
CA ARG A 53 4.90 10.95 14.04
C ARG A 53 3.80 11.51 14.94
N CYS A 54 2.60 10.96 14.84
CA CYS A 54 1.38 11.55 15.38
C CYS A 54 0.64 10.62 16.34
N GLU A 55 0.97 9.33 16.34
CA GLU A 55 0.32 8.27 17.11
C GLU A 55 -1.19 8.20 16.84
N VAL A 56 -1.58 8.40 15.58
CA VAL A 56 -2.98 8.30 15.12
C VAL A 56 -3.10 7.25 14.04
N THR A 57 -4.25 6.59 13.98
CA THR A 57 -4.62 5.65 12.91
C THR A 57 -4.55 6.34 11.55
N MET A 58 -3.83 5.71 10.62
CA MET A 58 -3.71 6.13 9.24
C MET A 58 -4.91 5.60 8.45
N LYS A 59 -5.33 6.37 7.45
CA LYS A 59 -6.45 6.00 6.57
C LYS A 59 -5.92 5.31 5.33
N TRP A 60 -6.55 4.23 4.91
CA TRP A 60 -6.30 3.67 3.60
C TRP A 60 -6.71 4.68 2.52
N ILE A 61 -5.81 4.95 1.58
CA ILE A 61 -5.98 5.92 0.47
C ILE A 61 -6.31 5.19 -0.83
N GLY A 62 -5.87 3.94 -0.96
CA GLY A 62 -6.01 3.21 -2.22
C GLY A 62 -4.84 2.28 -2.49
N LYS A 63 -4.93 1.57 -3.62
CA LYS A 63 -3.81 0.85 -4.22
C LYS A 63 -3.21 1.70 -5.34
N LYS A 64 -1.89 1.92 -5.29
CA LYS A 64 -1.15 2.64 -6.34
C LYS A 64 -0.27 1.66 -7.09
N ARG A 65 -0.39 1.67 -8.42
CA ARG A 65 0.56 0.98 -9.29
C ARG A 65 1.73 1.88 -9.60
N PHE A 66 2.95 1.48 -9.26
CA PHE A 66 4.14 2.18 -9.69
C PHE A 66 4.56 1.63 -11.05
N HIS A 67 4.55 2.49 -12.05
CA HIS A 67 5.14 2.17 -13.35
C HIS A 67 6.65 2.36 -13.22
N GLU A 68 7.40 1.29 -13.09
CA GLU A 68 8.84 1.37 -13.22
C GLU A 68 9.22 1.68 -14.65
N GLY A 69 9.61 2.94 -14.84
CA GLY A 69 10.32 3.36 -16.03
C GLY A 69 11.69 2.71 -16.10
N THR A 70 11.81 1.75 -17.02
CA THR A 70 13.04 1.35 -17.73
C THR A 70 14.08 0.59 -16.89
N ARG A 71 14.66 -0.46 -17.50
CA ARG A 71 15.81 -1.28 -17.06
C ARG A 71 17.05 -0.53 -16.51
N ALA A 72 17.05 0.80 -16.54
CA ALA A 72 18.07 1.65 -15.97
C ALA A 72 18.03 1.74 -14.43
N TRP A 73 16.88 1.47 -13.79
CA TRP A 73 16.77 1.54 -12.33
C TRP A 73 17.60 0.48 -11.61
N SER A 74 17.69 -0.73 -12.17
CA SER A 74 18.63 -1.78 -11.70
C SER A 74 20.10 -1.34 -11.72
N PHE A 75 20.46 -0.36 -12.57
CA PHE A 75 21.82 0.16 -12.65
C PHE A 75 22.09 1.31 -11.66
N ILE A 76 21.05 2.03 -11.21
CA ILE A 76 21.18 3.22 -10.34
C ILE A 76 20.96 2.86 -8.87
N LEU A 77 20.04 1.93 -8.55
CA LEU A 77 19.67 1.58 -7.18
C LEU A 77 20.21 0.21 -6.70
N GLY A 78 20.91 -0.54 -7.55
CA GLY A 78 21.43 -1.87 -7.21
C GLY A 78 20.29 -2.85 -6.85
N ASP A 79 20.51 -3.71 -5.84
CA ASP A 79 19.55 -4.73 -5.38
C ASP A 79 18.20 -4.15 -4.91
N LEU A 80 18.15 -2.89 -4.46
CA LEU A 80 16.87 -2.24 -4.15
C LEU A 80 16.01 -2.04 -5.40
N GLY A 81 16.61 -1.98 -6.59
CA GLY A 81 15.91 -1.95 -7.87
C GLY A 81 15.19 -3.26 -8.21
N GLU A 82 15.56 -4.40 -7.61
CA GLU A 82 14.87 -5.68 -7.84
C GLU A 82 13.58 -5.82 -7.00
N LEU A 83 13.50 -5.18 -5.83
CA LEU A 83 12.28 -5.10 -5.00
C LEU A 83 11.13 -4.38 -5.73
N PHE A 84 11.50 -3.54 -6.67
CA PHE A 84 10.62 -2.74 -7.51
C PHE A 84 10.10 -3.61 -8.70
N VAL A 85 10.95 -4.45 -9.29
CA VAL A 85 10.60 -5.27 -10.48
C VAL A 85 9.46 -6.28 -10.25
N ASN A 86 9.20 -6.70 -9.01
CA ASN A 86 8.23 -7.78 -8.72
C ASN A 86 6.95 -7.37 -7.96
N GLN A 87 6.78 -6.10 -7.58
CA GLN A 87 5.55 -5.67 -6.88
C GLN A 87 5.08 -4.31 -7.39
N GLU A 88 4.45 -4.32 -8.57
CA GLU A 88 3.95 -3.08 -9.16
C GLU A 88 2.85 -2.41 -8.30
N HIS A 89 2.19 -3.09 -7.35
CA HIS A 89 1.02 -2.58 -6.61
C HIS A 89 1.27 -2.43 -5.11
N TYR A 90 1.08 -1.22 -4.57
CA TYR A 90 1.23 -0.92 -3.13
C TYR A 90 -0.08 -0.43 -2.54
N ASN A 91 -0.40 -0.90 -1.34
CA ASN A 91 -1.43 -0.29 -0.50
C ASN A 91 -0.87 1.01 0.10
N VAL A 92 -1.61 2.09 -0.07
CA VAL A 92 -1.20 3.43 0.36
C VAL A 92 -2.03 3.81 1.57
N PHE A 93 -1.37 4.23 2.65
CA PHE A 93 -2.02 4.76 3.83
C PHE A 93 -1.52 6.18 4.12
N GLY A 94 -2.42 7.05 4.57
CA GLY A 94 -2.11 8.44 4.89
C GLY A 94 -2.54 8.87 6.28
N CYS A 95 -1.66 9.61 6.95
CA CYS A 95 -1.96 10.22 8.24
C CYS A 95 -2.84 11.47 8.04
N PRO A 96 -4.06 11.51 8.61
CA PRO A 96 -4.94 12.66 8.46
C PRO A 96 -4.45 13.92 9.20
N LYS A 97 -3.50 13.78 10.14
CA LYS A 97 -2.98 14.89 10.95
C LYS A 97 -1.78 15.60 10.33
N CYS A 98 -0.83 14.83 9.78
CA CYS A 98 0.42 15.40 9.28
C CYS A 98 0.70 15.12 7.79
N GLY A 99 -0.17 14.37 7.11
CA GLY A 99 0.01 14.04 5.69
C GLY A 99 1.13 13.03 5.41
N LYS A 100 1.71 12.37 6.43
CA LYS A 100 2.66 11.26 6.21
C LYS A 100 1.96 10.18 5.38
N ILE A 101 2.61 9.73 4.31
CA ILE A 101 2.16 8.61 3.48
C ILE A 101 3.09 7.41 3.71
N GLU A 102 2.52 6.22 3.78
CA GLU A 102 3.23 4.94 3.86
C GLU A 102 2.73 4.00 2.76
N PHE A 103 3.67 3.23 2.20
CA PHE A 103 3.42 2.26 1.13
C PHE A 103 3.70 0.86 1.66
N PHE A 104 2.76 -0.06 1.48
CA PHE A 104 2.88 -1.45 1.90
C PHE A 104 2.80 -2.33 0.65
N GLY A 105 3.91 -3.03 0.37
CA GLY A 105 4.00 -4.04 -0.67
C GLY A 105 3.49 -5.40 -0.17
N ASP A 106 3.05 -6.25 -1.09
CA ASP A 106 2.59 -7.61 -0.81
C ASP A 106 3.79 -8.55 -0.74
N VAL A 107 4.50 -8.55 0.39
CA VAL A 107 5.63 -9.45 0.60
C VAL A 107 5.06 -10.86 0.83
N GLY A 108 4.99 -11.66 -0.23
CA GLY A 108 4.53 -13.05 -0.16
C GLY A 108 5.20 -13.83 0.97
N ASN A 109 4.53 -14.89 1.45
CA ASN A 109 4.94 -15.72 2.60
C ASN A 109 6.35 -16.37 2.50
N GLU A 110 7.05 -16.15 1.40
CA GLU A 110 8.32 -16.78 1.02
C GLU A 110 9.53 -16.01 1.58
N SER A 111 9.40 -14.70 1.81
CA SER A 111 10.53 -13.83 2.19
C SER A 111 10.78 -13.74 3.70
N PHE A 112 9.94 -14.36 4.52
CA PHE A 112 10.05 -14.31 5.99
C PHE A 112 10.88 -15.45 6.60
N GLN A 113 11.33 -16.43 5.81
CA GLN A 113 12.16 -17.52 6.35
C GLN A 113 13.58 -17.06 6.70
N GLU A 114 14.22 -16.21 5.90
CA GLU A 114 15.62 -15.78 6.13
C GLU A 114 15.81 -14.85 7.35
N VAL A 115 14.80 -14.05 7.73
CA VAL A 115 14.94 -13.13 8.87
C VAL A 115 14.84 -13.83 10.23
N SER A 116 14.31 -15.05 10.25
CA SER A 116 14.15 -15.86 11.47
C SER A 116 15.46 -16.57 11.86
N GLU A 117 16.32 -16.88 10.89
CA GLU A 117 17.60 -17.55 11.13
C GLU A 117 18.68 -16.58 11.64
N ILE A 118 18.69 -15.34 11.14
CA ILE A 118 19.65 -14.31 11.59
C ILE A 118 19.44 -13.93 13.08
N ASN A 119 18.19 -13.95 13.55
CA ASN A 119 17.86 -13.64 14.95
C ASN A 119 18.16 -14.80 15.91
N ALA A 120 18.33 -16.03 15.42
CA ALA A 120 18.70 -17.18 16.25
C ALA A 120 20.18 -17.14 16.64
N ASP A 121 21.06 -16.64 15.76
CA ASP A 121 22.51 -16.62 16.00
C ASP A 121 22.99 -15.47 16.92
N MET A 122 22.21 -14.39 17.08
CA MET A 122 22.55 -13.30 18.00
C MET A 122 22.13 -13.54 19.46
N ARG A 123 21.52 -14.70 19.79
CA ARG A 123 21.21 -15.10 21.17
C ARG A 123 22.23 -16.09 21.75
N SER A 124 23.50 -15.97 21.40
CA SER A 124 24.58 -16.54 22.22
C SER A 124 24.90 -15.56 23.35
N PRO A 125 24.50 -15.83 24.62
CA PRO A 125 25.02 -15.06 25.73
C PRO A 125 26.51 -15.40 25.85
N PHE A 126 27.33 -14.37 25.86
CA PHE A 126 28.71 -14.43 26.34
C PHE A 126 28.79 -15.33 27.59
N LEU A 127 29.41 -16.50 27.43
CA LEU A 127 30.03 -17.29 28.49
C LEU A 127 31.50 -17.48 28.11
#